data_AF-A0A4Y3KCY5-F1
#
_entry.id   AF-A0A4Y3KCY5-F1
#
_cell.length_a   1.000
_cell.length_b   1.000
_cell.length_c   1.000
_cell.angle_alpha   90.00
_cell.angle_beta   90.00
_cell.angle_gamma   90.00
#
_symmetry.space_group_name_H-M   'P 1'
#
loop_
_entity.id
_entity.type
_entity.pdbx_description
1 polymer ?
#
loop_
_entity_poly.entity_id
_entity_poly.type
_entity_poly.pdbx_seq_one_letter_code
_entity_poly.pdbx_strand_id
1 'polypeptide(L)'
;MGFLDRFENGVERAVNNVFAKTFRSELKPVDMASRLRREVDERAAVVGRDRTVVPNEFTIELSTPDYDQVEAWGAETLADEFAANVTDYAAGQRYAFVGPVTVSFAENTELEAGRFEVHSATVRGAVAPATSAAPSPRHPLLDIDGQRYLLTGPVTVIGRGSEADIIVDDPGVSRRHLEIRVGPDSVVATDMGSTNGLFVEGHKVPAATLLDGNTLTIGRTRILFWTGGDQDVDE
;
A
#
# COMPACT_ATOMS: atom_id res chain seq x y z
N MET A 1 26.23 -5.50 2.05
CA MET A 1 25.84 -4.09 1.90
C MET A 1 24.67 -3.87 2.83
N GLY A 2 24.73 -2.86 3.70
CA GLY A 2 23.74 -2.68 4.77
C GLY A 2 22.38 -2.28 4.24
N PHE A 3 21.33 -2.56 5.01
CA PHE A 3 19.96 -2.09 4.73
C PHE A 3 19.87 -0.55 4.81
N LEU A 4 20.67 0.07 5.69
CA LEU A 4 20.82 1.53 5.79
C LEU A 4 21.38 2.11 4.50
N ASP A 5 22.41 1.48 3.92
CA ASP A 5 22.96 1.94 2.64
C ASP A 5 21.87 2.01 1.56
N ARG A 6 20.94 1.04 1.50
CA ARG A 6 19.90 1.03 0.46
C ARG A 6 18.92 2.19 0.61
N PHE A 7 18.53 2.49 1.85
CA PHE A 7 17.67 3.62 2.17
C PHE A 7 18.38 4.96 1.93
N GLU A 8 19.62 5.11 2.37
CA GLU A 8 20.42 6.32 2.15
C GLU A 8 20.56 6.60 0.64
N ASN A 9 20.88 5.58 -0.15
CA ASN A 9 20.91 5.69 -1.61
C ASN A 9 19.53 6.02 -2.22
N GLY A 10 18.43 5.56 -1.61
CA GLY A 10 17.05 5.85 -2.02
C GLY A 10 16.69 7.30 -1.79
N VAL A 11 16.93 7.80 -0.57
CA VAL A 11 16.75 9.20 -0.19
C VAL A 11 17.62 10.12 -1.04
N GLU A 12 18.90 9.78 -1.29
CA GLU A 12 19.79 10.54 -2.17
C GLU A 12 19.27 10.71 -3.60
N ARG A 13 18.51 9.73 -4.10
CA ARG A 13 17.84 9.84 -5.41
C ARG A 13 16.52 10.59 -5.33
N ALA A 14 15.81 10.46 -4.21
CA ALA A 14 14.50 11.07 -3.97
C ALA A 14 14.59 12.58 -3.77
N VAL A 15 15.61 13.05 -3.05
CA VAL A 15 15.79 14.48 -2.77
C VAL A 15 16.70 15.10 -3.83
N ASN A 16 16.14 16.01 -4.62
CA ASN A 16 16.83 16.67 -5.73
C ASN A 16 18.08 17.44 -5.25
N ASN A 17 19.28 16.85 -5.24
CA ASN A 17 20.59 17.52 -5.09
C ASN A 17 20.69 18.58 -3.94
N VAL A 18 19.77 18.55 -2.97
CA VAL A 18 19.61 19.53 -1.87
C VAL A 18 20.31 19.06 -0.60
N PHE A 19 21.07 17.96 -0.66
CA PHE A 19 21.95 17.55 0.44
C PHE A 19 23.11 18.54 0.71
N ALA A 20 23.47 19.39 -0.27
CA ALA A 20 24.77 20.06 -0.22
C ALA A 20 24.80 21.44 0.46
N LYS A 21 23.67 22.12 0.68
CA LYS A 21 23.70 23.49 1.25
C LYS A 21 22.51 23.77 2.16
N THR A 22 22.82 23.77 3.47
CA THR A 22 22.02 24.29 4.59
C THR A 22 21.36 23.21 5.45
N PHE A 23 22.17 22.38 6.12
CA PHE A 23 21.74 21.73 7.38
C PHE A 23 21.64 22.80 8.47
N ARG A 24 20.46 23.41 8.60
CA ARG A 24 20.12 24.25 9.75
C ARG A 24 19.13 23.57 10.71
N SER A 25 18.57 22.43 10.31
CA SER A 25 17.76 21.57 11.18
C SER A 25 18.58 20.38 11.66
N GLU A 26 18.37 20.03 12.93
CA GLU A 26 18.93 18.83 13.58
C GLU A 26 18.26 17.53 13.10
N LEU A 27 17.20 17.64 12.30
CA LEU A 27 16.35 16.54 11.85
C LEU A 27 16.96 15.80 10.65
N LYS A 28 17.23 14.50 10.81
CA LYS A 28 17.82 13.66 9.74
C LYS A 28 16.85 12.57 9.27
N PRO A 29 16.75 12.30 7.96
CA PRO A 29 15.91 11.21 7.44
C PRO A 29 16.20 9.84 8.05
N VAL A 30 17.47 9.54 8.35
CA VAL A 30 17.88 8.28 8.99
C VAL A 30 17.34 8.12 10.41
N ASP A 31 17.13 9.22 11.13
CA ASP A 31 16.56 9.21 12.48
C ASP A 31 15.06 8.89 12.41
N MET A 32 14.35 9.47 11.42
CA MET A 32 12.95 9.13 11.12
C MET A 32 12.79 7.66 10.71
N ALA A 33 13.62 7.14 9.80
CA ALA A 33 13.60 5.74 9.39
C ALA A 33 13.80 4.80 10.59
N SER A 34 14.74 5.14 11.46
CA SER A 34 15.04 4.34 12.66
C SER A 34 13.90 4.39 13.66
N ARG A 35 13.24 5.54 13.83
CA ARG A 35 12.06 5.67 14.68
C ARG A 35 10.86 4.89 14.14
N LEU A 36 10.61 4.90 12.83
CA LEU A 36 9.57 4.10 12.18
C LEU A 36 9.78 2.60 12.42
N ARG A 37 11.00 2.09 12.21
CA ARG A 37 11.30 0.67 12.47
C ARG A 37 11.07 0.28 13.92
N ARG A 38 11.52 1.14 14.84
CA ARG A 38 11.26 0.94 16.27
C ARG A 38 9.76 0.92 16.58
N GLU A 39 8.98 1.81 15.97
CA GLU A 39 7.53 1.86 16.12
C GLU A 39 6.86 0.57 15.59
N VAL A 40 7.33 0.02 14.48
CA VAL A 40 6.89 -1.28 13.93
C VAL A 40 7.09 -2.40 14.95
N ASP A 41 8.28 -2.49 15.56
CA ASP A 41 8.59 -3.48 16.59
C ASP A 41 7.75 -3.28 17.86
N GLU A 42 7.62 -2.03 18.33
CA GLU A 42 6.87 -1.68 19.54
C GLU A 42 5.38 -1.98 19.40
N ARG A 43 4.82 -1.88 18.19
CA ARG A 43 3.40 -2.14 17.89
C ARG A 43 3.14 -3.53 17.32
N ALA A 44 4.16 -4.39 17.25
CA ALA A 44 4.02 -5.75 16.76
C ALA A 44 3.11 -6.59 17.67
N ALA A 45 2.03 -7.14 17.11
CA ALA A 45 1.03 -7.91 17.82
C ALA A 45 0.91 -9.33 17.26
N VAL A 46 1.00 -10.34 18.12
CA VAL A 46 0.80 -11.74 17.71
C VAL A 46 -0.69 -11.98 17.44
N VAL A 47 -1.03 -12.41 16.23
CA VAL A 47 -2.39 -12.71 15.78
C VAL A 47 -2.45 -14.16 15.30
N GLY A 48 -3.05 -15.03 16.10
CA GLY A 48 -3.18 -16.46 15.80
C GLY A 48 -1.97 -17.27 16.26
N ARG A 49 -1.72 -18.41 15.60
CA ARG A 49 -0.75 -19.42 16.07
C ARG A 49 0.68 -19.18 15.60
N ASP A 50 0.88 -18.45 14.49
CA ASP A 50 2.19 -18.29 13.83
C ASP A 50 2.41 -16.95 13.10
N ARG A 51 1.65 -15.88 13.43
CA ARG A 51 1.76 -14.60 12.70
C ARG A 51 1.85 -13.40 13.63
N THR A 52 2.84 -12.56 13.41
CA THR A 52 2.96 -11.24 14.04
C THR A 52 2.53 -10.18 13.05
N VAL A 53 1.52 -9.40 13.42
CA VAL A 53 0.96 -8.31 12.63
C VAL A 53 1.51 -6.98 13.13
N VAL A 54 1.83 -6.08 12.22
CA VAL A 54 2.34 -4.74 12.51
C VAL A 54 1.47 -3.65 11.85
N PRO A 55 1.55 -2.40 12.33
CA PRO A 55 0.88 -1.26 11.70
C PRO A 55 1.33 -1.07 10.25
N ASN A 56 0.42 -0.57 9.42
CA ASN A 56 0.66 -0.33 8.00
C ASN A 56 0.40 1.13 7.60
N GLU A 57 -0.09 1.97 8.51
CA GLU A 57 -0.20 3.41 8.28
C GLU A 57 0.65 4.14 9.31
N PHE A 58 1.48 5.07 8.85
CA PHE A 58 2.39 5.87 9.68
C PHE A 58 2.26 7.35 9.33
N THR A 59 2.16 8.19 10.35
CA THR A 59 2.20 9.65 10.21
C THR A 59 3.36 10.20 11.03
N ILE A 60 4.25 10.91 10.37
CA ILE A 60 5.37 11.61 11.01
C ILE A 60 4.94 13.07 11.22
N GLU A 61 4.71 13.44 12.47
CA GLU A 61 4.40 14.83 12.84
C GLU A 61 5.69 15.61 13.07
N LEU A 62 5.78 16.75 12.40
CA LEU A 62 6.95 17.63 12.36
C LEU A 62 6.55 19.03 12.82
N SER A 63 7.49 19.75 13.43
CA SER A 63 7.33 21.19 13.63
C SER A 63 7.18 21.91 12.28
N THR A 64 6.51 23.07 12.25
CA THR A 64 6.38 23.90 11.03
C THR A 64 7.70 24.05 10.23
N PRO A 65 8.82 24.49 10.83
CA PRO A 65 10.06 24.68 10.06
C PRO A 65 10.65 23.37 9.51
N ASP A 66 10.42 22.24 10.19
CA ASP A 66 10.90 20.94 9.71
C ASP A 66 9.97 20.35 8.64
N TYR A 67 8.66 20.59 8.76
CA TYR A 67 7.67 20.22 7.74
C TYR A 67 7.95 20.95 6.42
N ASP A 68 8.13 22.27 6.45
CA ASP A 68 8.53 23.08 5.28
C ASP A 68 9.81 22.57 4.62
N GLN A 69 10.75 22.08 5.44
CA GLN A 69 11.99 21.51 4.94
C GLN A 69 11.78 20.15 4.25
N VAL A 70 10.96 19.28 4.82
CA VAL A 70 10.60 17.99 4.21
C VAL A 70 9.83 18.19 2.90
N GLU A 71 8.92 19.15 2.85
CA GLU A 71 8.25 19.57 1.60
C GLU A 71 9.28 20.01 0.55
N ALA A 72 10.28 20.81 0.94
CA ALA A 72 11.36 21.24 0.04
C ALA A 72 12.26 20.08 -0.45
N TRP A 73 12.33 18.98 0.30
CA TRP A 73 13.04 17.76 -0.11
C TRP A 73 12.23 16.89 -1.09
N GLY A 74 10.91 17.09 -1.16
CA GLY A 74 9.98 16.22 -1.89
C GLY A 74 9.35 15.19 -0.95
N ALA A 75 8.43 15.65 -0.12
CA ALA A 75 7.76 14.85 0.91
C ALA A 75 7.14 13.56 0.36
N GLU A 76 6.50 13.61 -0.81
CA GLU A 76 5.89 12.43 -1.45
C GLU A 76 6.95 11.35 -1.74
N THR A 77 8.04 11.68 -2.43
CA THR A 77 9.11 10.72 -2.74
C THR A 77 9.79 10.20 -1.48
N LEU A 78 9.98 11.06 -0.48
CA LEU A 78 10.57 10.66 0.80
C LEU A 78 9.65 9.69 1.58
N ALA A 79 8.34 9.92 1.53
CA ALA A 79 7.34 9.03 2.11
C ALA A 79 7.33 7.65 1.45
N ASP A 80 7.40 7.58 0.11
CA ASP A 80 7.53 6.34 -0.64
C ASP A 80 8.80 5.55 -0.23
N GLU A 81 9.93 6.23 -0.08
CA GLU A 81 11.17 5.60 0.39
C GLU A 81 11.07 5.07 1.83
N PHE A 82 10.39 5.81 2.72
CA PHE A 82 10.11 5.33 4.07
C PHE A 82 9.19 4.10 4.07
N ALA A 83 8.14 4.09 3.25
CA ALA A 83 7.23 2.95 3.12
C ALA A 83 7.96 1.70 2.60
N ALA A 84 8.84 1.88 1.59
CA ALA A 84 9.70 0.81 1.08
C ALA A 84 10.66 0.28 2.16
N ASN A 85 11.27 1.18 2.95
CA ASN A 85 12.16 0.81 4.05
C ASN A 85 11.45 0.00 5.14
N VAL A 86 10.26 0.42 5.56
CA VAL A 86 9.44 -0.29 6.56
C VAL A 86 9.04 -1.68 6.04
N THR A 87 8.70 -1.77 4.75
CA THR A 87 8.34 -3.04 4.10
C THR A 87 9.52 -4.03 4.07
N ASP A 88 10.70 -3.60 3.64
CA ASP A 88 11.93 -4.45 3.63
C ASP A 88 12.31 -4.89 5.05
N TYR A 89 12.20 -3.98 6.03
CA TYR A 89 12.47 -4.29 7.44
C TYR A 89 11.52 -5.36 8.00
N ALA A 90 10.21 -5.18 7.83
CA ALA A 90 9.21 -6.11 8.31
C ALA A 90 9.35 -7.50 7.67
N ALA A 91 9.68 -7.55 6.36
CA ALA A 91 9.96 -8.81 5.68
C ALA A 91 11.15 -9.56 6.31
N GLY A 92 12.23 -8.83 6.65
CA GLY A 92 13.38 -9.39 7.36
C GLY A 92 13.04 -9.97 8.73
N GLN A 93 12.10 -9.35 9.45
CA GLN A 93 11.62 -9.80 10.77
C GLN A 93 10.48 -10.84 10.71
N ARG A 94 10.02 -11.21 9.51
CA ARG A 94 8.84 -12.06 9.29
C ARG A 94 7.53 -11.49 9.87
N TYR A 95 7.40 -10.17 9.90
CA TYR A 95 6.15 -9.52 10.24
C TYR A 95 5.22 -9.46 9.02
N ALA A 96 3.92 -9.33 9.30
CA ALA A 96 2.88 -9.19 8.29
C ALA A 96 2.11 -7.87 8.48
N PHE A 97 1.75 -7.24 7.38
CA PHE A 97 0.83 -6.10 7.36
C PHE A 97 -0.59 -6.56 7.04
N VAL A 98 -1.59 -5.76 7.42
CA VAL A 98 -3.01 -6.00 7.09
C VAL A 98 -3.49 -5.19 5.88
N GLY A 99 -2.55 -4.59 5.15
CA GLY A 99 -2.79 -3.69 4.01
C GLY A 99 -1.46 -3.15 3.48
N PRO A 100 -1.49 -2.25 2.47
CA PRO A 100 -0.29 -1.57 2.00
C PRO A 100 0.32 -0.72 3.11
N VAL A 101 1.64 -0.53 3.05
CA VAL A 101 2.35 0.37 3.96
C VAL A 101 2.30 1.78 3.40
N THR A 102 1.76 2.71 4.16
CA THR A 102 1.70 4.13 3.80
C THR A 102 2.40 4.95 4.89
N VAL A 103 3.22 5.90 4.45
CA VAL A 103 3.86 6.88 5.31
C VAL A 103 3.41 8.26 4.85
N SER A 104 3.10 9.15 5.77
CA SER A 104 2.77 10.55 5.47
C SER A 104 3.44 11.49 6.47
N PHE A 105 3.53 12.76 6.11
CA PHE A 105 4.01 13.82 6.99
C PHE A 105 2.85 14.73 7.36
N ALA A 106 2.85 15.22 8.59
CA ALA A 106 1.88 16.20 9.06
C ALA A 106 2.60 17.31 9.83
N GLU A 107 2.10 18.54 9.71
CA GLU A 107 2.55 19.67 10.50
C GLU A 107 1.90 19.63 11.89
N ASN A 108 2.71 19.82 12.94
CA ASN A 108 2.25 20.02 14.30
C ASN A 108 2.92 21.28 14.89
N THR A 109 2.13 22.34 15.09
CA THR A 109 2.61 23.65 15.55
C THR A 109 2.98 23.68 17.04
N GLU A 110 2.65 22.63 17.79
CA GLU A 110 3.01 22.47 19.21
C GLU A 110 4.40 21.82 19.39
N LEU A 111 4.98 21.26 18.32
CA LEU A 111 6.30 20.63 18.35
C LEU A 111 7.43 21.67 18.24
N GLU A 112 8.47 21.45 19.03
CA GLU A 112 9.72 22.20 18.94
C GLU A 112 10.52 21.76 17.71
N ALA A 113 11.25 22.70 17.09
CA ALA A 113 12.11 22.40 15.95
C ALA A 113 13.16 21.34 16.29
N GLY A 114 13.41 20.43 15.36
CA GLY A 114 14.28 19.26 15.55
C GLY A 114 13.61 18.08 16.25
N ARG A 115 12.36 18.22 16.72
CA ARG A 115 11.58 17.13 17.33
C ARG A 115 10.49 16.66 16.38
N PHE A 116 10.22 15.36 16.41
CA PHE A 116 9.15 14.74 15.65
C PHE A 116 8.47 13.64 16.46
N GLU A 117 7.22 13.36 16.11
CA GLU A 117 6.46 12.26 16.66
C GLU A 117 6.02 11.32 15.54
N VAL A 118 5.86 10.04 15.87
CA VAL A 118 5.41 9.02 14.92
C VAL A 118 4.14 8.40 15.49
N HIS A 119 3.06 8.55 14.76
CA HIS A 119 1.81 7.86 15.01
C HIS A 119 1.70 6.68 14.06
N SER A 120 1.17 5.55 14.53
CA SER A 120 0.97 4.38 13.70
C SER A 120 -0.39 3.75 13.93
N ALA A 121 -1.02 3.32 12.84
CA ALA A 121 -2.32 2.68 12.86
C ALA A 121 -2.27 1.37 12.05
N THR A 122 -3.00 0.38 12.54
CA THR A 122 -3.25 -0.86 11.82
C THR A 122 -4.56 -0.71 11.09
N VAL A 123 -4.49 -0.19 9.86
CA VAL A 123 -5.66 0.03 9.01
C VAL A 123 -5.77 -1.17 8.08
N ARG A 124 -6.77 -2.02 8.31
CA ARG A 124 -7.17 -3.00 7.30
C ARG A 124 -7.64 -2.22 6.08
N GLY A 125 -6.79 -2.17 5.06
CA GLY A 125 -7.18 -1.66 3.75
C GLY A 125 -8.32 -2.49 3.18
N ALA A 126 -8.81 -2.10 2.02
CA ALA A 126 -9.79 -2.91 1.32
C ALA A 126 -9.27 -4.29 0.90
N VAL A 127 -7.95 -4.52 1.01
CA VAL A 127 -7.23 -5.69 0.53
C VAL A 127 -6.16 -6.17 1.50
N ALA A 128 -5.94 -7.49 1.55
CA ALA A 128 -4.84 -8.13 2.27
C ALA A 128 -4.14 -9.18 1.38
N PRO A 129 -2.81 -9.36 1.45
CA PRO A 129 -2.13 -10.43 0.72
C PRO A 129 -2.71 -11.81 1.10
N ALA A 130 -3.08 -12.62 0.10
CA ALA A 130 -3.71 -13.92 0.30
C ALA A 130 -2.66 -15.01 0.62
N THR A 131 -1.89 -14.81 1.69
CA THR A 131 -0.88 -15.77 2.16
C THR A 131 -1.47 -16.88 3.03
N SER A 132 -2.73 -16.78 3.46
CA SER A 132 -3.32 -17.71 4.45
C SER A 132 -4.86 -17.83 4.45
N ALA A 133 -5.59 -17.08 3.62
CA ALA A 133 -7.06 -17.09 3.61
C ALA A 133 -7.60 -17.68 2.30
N ALA A 134 -8.58 -18.58 2.41
CA ALA A 134 -9.32 -19.07 1.26
C ALA A 134 -10.32 -18.00 0.77
N PRO A 135 -10.53 -17.87 -0.55
CA PRO A 135 -11.58 -17.01 -1.08
C PRO A 135 -12.96 -17.43 -0.54
N SER A 136 -13.83 -16.46 -0.33
CA SER A 136 -15.24 -16.68 0.01
C SER A 136 -16.10 -15.58 -0.63
N PRO A 137 -17.42 -15.75 -0.78
CA PRO A 137 -18.28 -14.68 -1.32
C PRO A 137 -18.17 -13.37 -0.53
N ARG A 138 -17.84 -13.45 0.76
CA ARG A 138 -17.63 -12.30 1.64
C ARG A 138 -16.24 -11.69 1.55
N HIS A 139 -15.26 -12.46 1.09
CA HIS A 139 -13.87 -12.07 0.96
C HIS A 139 -13.31 -12.69 -0.33
N PRO A 140 -13.68 -12.16 -1.51
CA PRO A 140 -13.18 -12.68 -2.77
C PRO A 140 -11.68 -12.44 -2.91
N LEU A 141 -11.06 -13.15 -3.84
CA LEU A 141 -9.64 -13.08 -4.14
C LEU A 141 -9.44 -12.53 -5.55
N LEU A 142 -8.44 -11.67 -5.70
CA LEU A 142 -7.88 -11.25 -6.98
C LEU A 142 -6.48 -11.82 -7.14
N ASP A 143 -6.14 -12.27 -8.34
CA ASP A 143 -4.77 -12.59 -8.74
C ASP A 143 -4.34 -11.67 -9.86
N ILE A 144 -3.29 -10.91 -9.60
CA ILE A 144 -2.75 -9.85 -10.47
C ILE A 144 -1.27 -10.15 -10.62
N ASP A 145 -0.85 -10.52 -11.83
CA ASP A 145 0.54 -10.90 -12.14
C ASP A 145 1.15 -11.92 -11.15
N GLY A 146 0.34 -12.88 -10.68
CA GLY A 146 0.76 -13.92 -9.74
C GLY A 146 0.81 -13.49 -8.28
N GLN A 147 0.47 -12.23 -7.97
CA GLN A 147 0.21 -11.77 -6.60
C GLN A 147 -1.27 -11.86 -6.28
N ARG A 148 -1.58 -12.45 -5.11
CA ARG A 148 -2.96 -12.70 -4.69
C ARG A 148 -3.39 -11.74 -3.59
N TYR A 149 -4.54 -11.12 -3.77
CA TYR A 149 -5.14 -10.14 -2.87
C TYR A 149 -6.52 -10.61 -2.43
N LEU A 150 -6.74 -10.77 -1.13
CA LEU A 150 -8.05 -11.00 -0.54
C LEU A 150 -8.75 -9.64 -0.36
N LEU A 151 -9.95 -9.47 -0.92
CA LEU A 151 -10.75 -8.26 -0.72
C LEU A 151 -11.42 -8.33 0.65
N THR A 152 -10.95 -7.49 1.58
CA THR A 152 -11.41 -7.41 2.97
C THR A 152 -12.32 -6.23 3.24
N GLY A 153 -12.42 -5.28 2.30
CA GLY A 153 -13.29 -4.11 2.39
C GLY A 153 -14.43 -4.11 1.37
N PRO A 154 -15.42 -3.21 1.54
CA PRO A 154 -16.58 -3.11 0.65
C PRO A 154 -16.24 -2.48 -0.72
N VAL A 155 -15.13 -1.75 -0.83
CA VAL A 155 -14.71 -1.05 -2.04
C VAL A 155 -13.19 -1.16 -2.15
N THR A 156 -12.66 -1.58 -3.29
CA THR A 156 -11.23 -1.68 -3.62
C THR A 156 -10.95 -0.95 -4.92
N VAL A 157 -10.01 -0.02 -4.93
CA VAL A 157 -9.55 0.70 -6.12
C VAL A 157 -8.26 0.07 -6.65
N ILE A 158 -8.22 -0.20 -7.95
CA ILE A 158 -7.02 -0.73 -8.64
C ILE A 158 -6.56 0.29 -9.67
N GLY A 159 -5.27 0.56 -9.69
CA GLY A 159 -4.67 1.53 -10.60
C GLY A 159 -3.15 1.59 -10.45
N ARG A 160 -2.51 2.51 -11.16
CA ARG A 160 -1.05 2.72 -11.08
C ARG A 160 -0.64 3.86 -10.15
N GLY A 161 -1.59 4.60 -9.60
CA GLY A 161 -1.35 5.74 -8.73
C GLY A 161 -1.21 5.31 -7.28
N SER A 162 -0.52 6.11 -6.47
CA SER A 162 -0.41 5.92 -5.01
C SER A 162 -1.76 5.99 -4.29
N GLU A 163 -2.78 6.56 -4.93
CA GLU A 163 -4.17 6.63 -4.47
C GLU A 163 -4.99 5.33 -4.67
N ALA A 164 -4.41 4.25 -5.20
CA ALA A 164 -5.08 2.96 -5.38
C ALA A 164 -4.80 1.98 -4.22
N ASP A 165 -5.79 1.16 -3.85
CA ASP A 165 -5.63 0.10 -2.83
C ASP A 165 -4.72 -1.04 -3.32
N ILE A 166 -4.80 -1.35 -4.62
CA ILE A 166 -3.84 -2.24 -5.30
C ILE A 166 -3.13 -1.45 -6.41
N ILE A 167 -1.83 -1.24 -6.23
CA ILE A 167 -0.96 -0.57 -7.19
C ILE A 167 -0.47 -1.59 -8.22
N VAL A 168 -0.63 -1.25 -9.50
CA VAL A 168 -0.22 -2.05 -10.64
C VAL A 168 0.83 -1.28 -11.45
N ASP A 169 2.00 -1.88 -11.66
CA ASP A 169 3.06 -1.33 -12.53
C ASP A 169 2.74 -1.64 -14.00
N ASP A 170 1.85 -0.83 -14.57
CA ASP A 170 1.53 -0.90 -15.99
C ASP A 170 1.24 0.50 -16.56
N PRO A 171 2.05 0.98 -17.51
CA PRO A 171 1.80 2.25 -18.21
C PRO A 171 0.43 2.32 -18.91
N GLY A 172 -0.15 1.17 -19.26
CA GLY A 172 -1.50 1.08 -19.82
C GLY A 172 -2.61 1.28 -18.78
N VAL A 173 -2.28 1.39 -17.50
CA VAL A 173 -3.25 1.53 -16.41
C VAL A 173 -3.35 3.00 -15.98
N SER A 174 -4.56 3.50 -15.74
CA SER A 174 -4.79 4.84 -15.20
C SER A 174 -4.48 4.89 -13.69
N ARG A 175 -4.23 6.09 -13.14
CA ARG A 175 -3.92 6.25 -11.70
C ARG A 175 -4.99 5.62 -10.81
N ARG A 176 -6.25 5.86 -11.15
CA ARG A 176 -7.43 5.12 -10.68
C ARG A 176 -8.11 4.54 -11.90
N HIS A 177 -8.02 3.23 -12.10
CA HIS A 177 -8.48 2.59 -13.32
C HIS A 177 -9.85 1.97 -13.14
N LEU A 178 -9.99 1.12 -12.12
CA LEU A 178 -11.24 0.42 -11.83
C LEU A 178 -11.47 0.38 -10.32
N GLU A 179 -12.74 0.31 -9.93
CA GLU A 179 -13.21 0.04 -8.58
C GLU A 179 -13.88 -1.33 -8.54
N ILE A 180 -13.63 -2.12 -7.51
CA ILE A 180 -14.37 -3.35 -7.18
C ILE A 180 -15.15 -3.11 -5.91
N ARG A 181 -16.47 -3.26 -5.99
CA ARG A 181 -17.38 -3.14 -4.86
C ARG A 181 -17.90 -4.51 -4.45
N VAL A 182 -17.61 -4.93 -3.23
CA VAL A 182 -18.10 -6.18 -2.62
C VAL A 182 -19.39 -5.87 -1.87
N GLY A 183 -20.52 -6.29 -2.43
CA GLY A 183 -21.84 -6.22 -1.82
C GLY A 183 -22.22 -7.50 -1.08
N PRO A 184 -23.40 -7.53 -0.44
CA PRO A 184 -23.91 -8.72 0.24
C PRO A 184 -24.17 -9.89 -0.70
N ASP A 185 -24.62 -9.61 -1.94
CA ASP A 185 -25.08 -10.63 -2.90
C ASP A 185 -24.28 -10.65 -4.20
N SER A 186 -23.45 -9.62 -4.45
CA SER A 186 -22.72 -9.48 -5.71
C SER A 186 -21.44 -8.68 -5.54
N VAL A 187 -20.49 -8.94 -6.43
CA VAL A 187 -19.27 -8.15 -6.58
C VAL A 187 -19.34 -7.44 -7.92
N VAL A 188 -19.09 -6.13 -7.94
CA VAL A 188 -19.20 -5.32 -9.16
C VAL A 188 -17.89 -4.60 -9.43
N ALA A 189 -17.34 -4.79 -10.63
CA ALA A 189 -16.22 -4.00 -11.13
C ALA A 189 -16.75 -2.82 -11.97
N THR A 190 -16.20 -1.62 -11.77
CA THR A 190 -16.60 -0.39 -12.46
C THR A 190 -15.36 0.36 -12.96
N ASP A 191 -15.34 0.73 -14.24
CA ASP A 191 -14.31 1.59 -14.81
C ASP A 191 -14.44 3.02 -14.27
N MET A 192 -13.32 3.62 -13.84
CA MET A 192 -13.30 4.95 -13.23
C MET A 192 -13.00 6.08 -14.23
N GLY A 193 -13.39 5.90 -15.50
CA GLY A 193 -13.05 6.83 -16.57
C GLY A 193 -11.61 6.65 -17.05
N SER A 194 -11.16 5.41 -17.13
CA SER A 194 -9.78 5.09 -17.49
C SER A 194 -9.52 5.37 -18.98
N THR A 195 -8.23 5.55 -19.32
CA THR A 195 -7.83 5.87 -20.70
C THR A 195 -8.06 4.68 -21.65
N ASN A 196 -7.75 3.46 -21.19
CA ASN A 196 -7.81 2.25 -22.02
C ASN A 196 -9.12 1.48 -21.84
N GLY A 197 -9.82 1.69 -20.73
CA GLY A 197 -11.08 1.02 -20.38
C GLY A 197 -10.87 -0.30 -19.68
N LEU A 198 -11.90 -0.72 -18.95
CA LEU A 198 -12.06 -2.05 -18.38
C LEU A 198 -12.56 -3.05 -19.43
N PHE A 199 -11.93 -4.23 -19.46
CA PHE A 199 -12.41 -5.39 -20.21
C PHE A 199 -12.73 -6.54 -19.25
N VAL A 200 -13.83 -7.25 -19.49
CA VAL A 200 -14.23 -8.45 -18.75
C VAL A 200 -14.53 -9.55 -19.77
N GLU A 201 -13.88 -10.71 -19.62
CA GLU A 201 -13.96 -11.81 -20.60
C GLU A 201 -13.72 -11.34 -22.04
N GLY A 202 -12.75 -10.42 -22.23
CA GLY A 202 -12.39 -9.84 -23.53
C GLY A 202 -13.30 -8.73 -24.04
N HIS A 203 -14.39 -8.38 -23.34
CA HIS A 203 -15.34 -7.36 -23.77
C HIS A 203 -15.16 -6.06 -22.99
N LYS A 204 -15.02 -4.93 -23.69
CA LYS A 204 -14.92 -3.61 -23.05
C LYS A 204 -16.27 -3.23 -22.43
N VAL A 205 -16.27 -2.94 -21.13
CA VAL A 205 -17.48 -2.64 -20.37
C VAL A 205 -17.24 -1.48 -19.40
N PRO A 206 -18.25 -0.61 -19.16
CA PRO A 206 -18.15 0.44 -18.14
C PRO A 206 -18.28 -0.13 -16.71
N ALA A 207 -19.00 -1.24 -16.55
CA ALA A 207 -19.11 -1.99 -15.32
C ALA A 207 -19.56 -3.44 -15.60
N ALA A 208 -19.24 -4.36 -14.69
CA ALA A 208 -19.69 -5.75 -14.75
C ALA A 208 -19.87 -6.33 -13.35
N THR A 209 -20.92 -7.14 -13.18
CA THR A 209 -21.03 -8.04 -12.02
C THR A 209 -20.08 -9.21 -12.24
N LEU A 210 -19.17 -9.42 -11.30
CA LEU A 210 -18.17 -10.48 -11.36
C LEU A 210 -18.71 -11.80 -10.84
N LEU A 211 -18.36 -12.87 -11.54
CA LEU A 211 -18.60 -14.26 -11.19
C LEU A 211 -17.27 -14.97 -10.97
N ASP A 212 -17.29 -16.05 -10.18
CA ASP A 212 -16.10 -16.87 -9.94
C ASP A 212 -15.44 -17.29 -11.25
N GLY A 213 -14.11 -17.11 -11.33
CA GLY A 213 -13.31 -17.41 -12.51
C GLY A 213 -13.25 -16.29 -13.56
N ASN A 214 -13.94 -15.17 -13.38
CA ASN A 214 -13.86 -14.05 -14.32
C ASN A 214 -12.43 -13.51 -14.45
N THR A 215 -12.06 -13.23 -15.70
CA THR A 215 -10.87 -12.51 -16.11
C THR A 215 -11.25 -11.07 -16.44
N LEU A 216 -10.64 -10.14 -15.73
CA LEU A 216 -10.64 -8.72 -16.07
C LEU A 216 -9.30 -8.36 -16.73
N THR A 217 -9.30 -7.32 -17.56
CA THR A 217 -8.08 -6.78 -18.17
C THR A 217 -8.14 -5.26 -18.16
N ILE A 218 -7.04 -4.66 -17.69
CA ILE A 218 -6.81 -3.22 -17.70
C ILE A 218 -5.40 -2.93 -18.23
N GLY A 219 -5.29 -2.07 -19.23
CA GLY A 219 -4.01 -1.90 -19.93
C GLY A 219 -3.53 -3.23 -20.52
N ARG A 220 -2.39 -3.74 -20.01
CA ARG A 220 -1.81 -5.06 -20.31
C ARG A 220 -1.93 -6.03 -19.12
N THR A 221 -2.42 -5.54 -17.98
CA THR A 221 -2.53 -6.30 -16.74
C THR A 221 -3.78 -7.18 -16.78
N ARG A 222 -3.61 -8.46 -16.48
CA ARG A 222 -4.69 -9.44 -16.35
C ARG A 222 -4.99 -9.67 -14.88
N ILE A 223 -6.27 -9.62 -14.53
CA ILE A 223 -6.76 -9.82 -13.17
C ILE A 223 -7.72 -11.02 -13.18
N LEU A 224 -7.46 -12.02 -12.35
CA LEU A 224 -8.37 -13.15 -12.14
C LEU A 224 -9.15 -12.96 -10.85
N PHE A 225 -10.44 -13.25 -10.87
CA PHE A 225 -11.33 -13.08 -9.72
C PHE A 225 -11.92 -14.43 -9.27
N TRP A 226 -11.90 -14.68 -7.96
CA TRP A 226 -12.48 -15.88 -7.34
C TRP A 226 -13.23 -15.55 -6.06
N THR A 227 -14.40 -16.14 -5.86
CA THR A 227 -15.20 -16.05 -4.63
C THR A 227 -15.20 -17.34 -3.85
N GLY A 228 -14.55 -18.41 -4.32
CA GLY A 228 -14.28 -19.59 -3.49
C GLY A 228 -15.50 -20.46 -3.17
N GLY A 229 -16.37 -20.71 -4.16
CA GLY A 229 -17.27 -21.87 -4.16
C GLY A 229 -17.13 -22.60 -5.49
N ASP A 230 -17.02 -23.93 -5.61
CA ASP A 230 -17.42 -25.03 -4.74
C ASP A 230 -16.36 -26.16 -4.84
N GLN A 231 -15.88 -26.68 -3.71
CA GLN A 231 -15.19 -27.98 -3.65
C GLN A 231 -16.11 -28.88 -2.82
N ASP A 232 -17.22 -29.31 -3.41
CA ASP A 232 -17.98 -30.50 -3.03
C ASP A 232 -18.91 -30.92 -4.18
N VAL A 233 -18.40 -31.78 -5.06
CA VAL A 233 -19.20 -32.89 -5.60
C VAL A 233 -18.29 -34.10 -5.65
N ASP A 234 -18.41 -34.91 -4.60
CA ASP A 234 -18.05 -36.32 -4.59
C ASP A 234 -18.57 -37.01 -5.87
N GLU A 235 -17.70 -37.78 -6.52
CA GLU A 235 -18.06 -39.08 -7.12
C GLU A 235 -16.85 -40.01 -7.16
#